data_AF-A2QUE1-F1
#
_entry.id   AF-A2QUE1-F1
#
_cell.length_a   1.000
_cell.length_b   1.000
_cell.length_c   1.000
_cell.angle_alpha   90.00
_cell.angle_beta   90.00
_cell.angle_gamma   90.00
#
_symmetry.space_group_name_H-M   'P 1'
#
loop_
_entity.id
_entity.type
_entity.pdbx_description
1 polymer ?
#
loop_
_entity_poly.entity_id
_entity_poly.type
_entity_poly.pdbx_seq_one_letter_code
_entity_poly.pdbx_strand_id
1 'polypeptide(L)'
;MLFRNIAFYLTAGACLAVSPVLGASDINQAVSDMNALTTAIQNARQSLDNYQGGTISSLKVKTSVQAAKSAAQKARQNLAQQDEPFNDDEAEQYYQAYQAMCPELVDTVKVAQDKAPLFKNAGLASPARATIDSLRDEQDQFGEEAQKHVPADVYARAVPCSDQIRQAFDDNDNALS
;
A
#
# COMPACT_ATOMS: atom_id res chain seq x y z
N MET A 1 40.57 -62.98 18.76
CA MET A 1 39.90 -63.17 20.07
C MET A 1 39.30 -61.84 20.48
N LEU A 2 37.99 -61.82 20.81
CA LEU A 2 37.29 -60.88 21.72
C LEU A 2 37.11 -59.43 21.17
N PHE A 3 35.94 -58.81 21.00
CA PHE A 3 34.57 -59.05 21.46
C PHE A 3 33.54 -58.20 20.65
N ARG A 4 32.37 -58.82 20.39
CA ARG A 4 30.97 -58.35 20.58
C ARG A 4 30.49 -57.00 20.01
N ASN A 5 29.52 -57.13 19.10
CA ASN A 5 28.16 -56.56 19.11
C ASN A 5 27.94 -55.20 19.80
N ILE A 6 27.43 -54.23 19.03
CA ILE A 6 26.10 -53.62 19.25
C ILE A 6 25.58 -53.13 17.89
N ALA A 7 24.37 -53.58 17.56
CA ALA A 7 23.58 -53.16 16.43
C ALA A 7 23.13 -51.70 16.59
N PHE A 8 23.24 -50.91 15.53
CA PHE A 8 22.40 -49.72 15.35
C PHE A 8 21.51 -49.95 14.14
N TYR A 9 20.22 -49.80 14.41
CA TYR A 9 19.10 -50.14 13.56
C TYR A 9 19.10 -49.31 12.28
N LEU A 10 19.01 -50.03 11.15
CA LEU A 10 18.37 -49.54 9.94
C LEU A 10 16.88 -49.33 10.26
N THR A 11 16.47 -48.07 10.42
CA THR A 11 15.08 -47.67 10.20
C THR A 11 15.06 -46.68 9.05
N ALA A 12 14.28 -47.06 8.03
CA ALA A 12 13.87 -46.33 6.85
C ALA A 12 13.91 -44.79 7.01
N GLY A 13 14.46 -44.05 6.07
CA GLY A 13 14.07 -44.14 4.67
C GLY A 13 12.75 -43.42 4.45
N ALA A 14 12.72 -42.11 4.73
CA ALA A 14 11.87 -41.09 4.12
C ALA A 14 12.16 -39.74 4.81
N CYS A 15 13.31 -39.13 4.51
CA CYS A 15 13.39 -37.67 4.52
C CYS A 15 12.57 -37.19 3.31
N LEU A 16 11.23 -37.20 3.42
CA LEU A 16 10.42 -36.43 2.51
C LEU A 16 10.48 -34.99 3.00
N ALA A 17 11.15 -34.19 2.18
CA ALA A 17 11.39 -32.78 2.30
C ALA A 17 10.23 -32.07 3.02
N VAL A 18 10.56 -31.42 4.14
CA VAL A 18 9.84 -30.19 4.48
C VAL A 18 10.26 -29.22 3.38
N SER A 19 9.50 -29.18 2.29
CA SER A 19 9.59 -28.09 1.33
C SER A 19 9.51 -26.82 2.15
N PRO A 20 10.50 -25.93 2.07
CA PRO A 20 10.39 -24.71 2.83
C PRO A 20 9.22 -23.95 2.18
N VAL A 21 8.12 -23.79 2.93
CA VAL A 21 7.03 -22.88 2.59
C VAL A 21 7.63 -21.48 2.71
N LEU A 22 8.39 -21.08 1.71
CA LEU A 22 9.07 -19.78 1.63
C LEU A 22 8.30 -18.78 0.76
N GLY A 23 7.12 -19.14 0.21
CA GLY A 23 6.29 -18.20 -0.58
C GLY A 23 5.06 -17.66 0.17
N ALA A 24 4.48 -18.44 1.09
CA ALA A 24 3.18 -18.08 1.68
C ALA A 24 3.24 -16.98 2.76
N SER A 25 4.41 -16.68 3.35
CA SER A 25 4.54 -15.61 4.35
C SER A 25 4.47 -14.21 3.72
N ASP A 26 4.83 -14.12 2.44
CA ASP A 26 5.30 -12.90 1.82
C ASP A 26 4.15 -12.14 1.15
N ILE A 27 3.30 -12.87 0.42
CA ILE A 27 2.06 -12.32 -0.12
C ILE A 27 1.07 -11.89 0.97
N ASN A 28 0.95 -12.67 2.06
CA ASN A 28 0.02 -12.37 3.15
C ASN A 28 0.38 -11.04 3.82
N GLN A 29 1.68 -10.75 3.95
CA GLN A 29 2.16 -9.48 4.48
C GLN A 29 1.85 -8.33 3.50
N ALA A 30 2.12 -8.50 2.20
CA ALA A 30 1.84 -7.48 1.19
C ALA A 30 0.33 -7.13 1.11
N VAL A 31 -0.55 -8.14 1.15
CA VAL A 31 -2.01 -7.94 1.20
C VAL A 31 -2.44 -7.29 2.51
N SER A 32 -1.85 -7.69 3.65
CA SER A 32 -2.14 -7.07 4.94
C SER A 32 -1.75 -5.59 4.98
N ASP A 33 -0.59 -5.24 4.45
CA ASP A 33 -0.12 -3.86 4.38
C ASP A 33 -0.99 -3.02 3.43
N MET A 34 -1.45 -3.58 2.31
CA MET A 34 -2.41 -2.92 1.43
C MET A 34 -3.74 -2.64 2.13
N ASN A 35 -4.27 -3.61 2.90
CA ASN A 35 -5.50 -3.42 3.68
C ASN A 35 -5.33 -2.40 4.81
N ALA A 36 -4.15 -2.35 5.44
CA ALA A 36 -3.82 -1.34 6.43
C ALA A 36 -3.76 0.06 5.80
N LEU A 37 -3.21 0.18 4.59
CA LEU A 37 -3.23 1.40 3.80
C LEU A 37 -4.66 1.83 3.47
N THR A 38 -5.51 0.93 2.96
CA THR A 38 -6.94 1.21 2.70
C THR A 38 -7.64 1.75 3.95
N THR A 39 -7.41 1.13 5.11
CA THR A 39 -7.99 1.58 6.38
C THR A 39 -7.49 2.99 6.75
N ALA A 40 -6.20 3.27 6.56
CA ALA A 40 -5.64 4.58 6.84
C ALA A 40 -6.19 5.66 5.89
N ILE A 41 -6.42 5.33 4.62
CA ILE A 41 -7.09 6.19 3.63
C ILE A 41 -8.52 6.50 4.08
N GLN A 42 -9.30 5.50 4.49
CA GLN A 42 -10.67 5.71 4.99
C GLN A 42 -10.70 6.61 6.24
N ASN A 43 -9.73 6.49 7.14
CA ASN A 43 -9.60 7.39 8.30
C ASN A 43 -9.25 8.84 7.88
N ALA A 44 -8.42 9.00 6.85
CA ALA A 44 -8.12 10.30 6.26
C ALA A 44 -9.37 10.92 5.63
N ARG A 45 -10.14 10.13 4.86
CA ARG A 45 -11.44 10.53 4.30
C ARG A 45 -12.40 11.02 5.38
N GLN A 46 -12.59 10.23 6.44
CA GLN A 46 -13.46 10.62 7.55
C GLN A 46 -13.02 11.93 8.21
N SER A 47 -11.71 12.17 8.33
CA SER A 47 -11.18 13.42 8.86
C SER A 47 -11.47 14.61 7.94
N LEU A 48 -11.34 14.41 6.63
CA LEU A 48 -11.67 15.40 5.60
C LEU A 48 -13.16 15.73 5.56
N ASP A 49 -14.03 14.72 5.63
CA ASP A 49 -15.49 14.92 5.67
C ASP A 49 -15.90 15.83 6.83
N ASN A 50 -15.31 15.57 8.00
CA ASN A 50 -15.53 16.34 9.23
C ASN A 50 -14.80 17.69 9.26
N TYR A 51 -13.96 18.00 8.28
CA TYR A 51 -13.26 19.28 8.21
C TYR A 51 -14.22 20.39 7.78
N GLN A 52 -14.36 21.40 8.65
CA GLN A 52 -15.23 22.56 8.46
C GLN A 52 -14.45 23.87 8.21
N GLY A 53 -13.14 23.78 7.93
CA GLY A 53 -12.27 24.95 7.79
C GLY A 53 -11.60 25.37 9.09
N GLY A 54 -10.61 26.25 8.97
CA GLY A 54 -9.76 26.70 10.07
C GLY A 54 -8.50 25.85 10.26
N THR A 55 -7.53 26.40 11.00
CA THR A 55 -6.20 25.78 11.17
C THR A 55 -6.14 24.74 12.29
N ILE A 56 -7.00 24.86 13.30
CA ILE A 56 -7.03 23.92 14.44
C ILE A 56 -7.65 22.59 14.01
N SER A 57 -8.76 22.64 13.28
CA SER A 57 -9.47 21.46 12.75
C SER A 57 -8.65 20.77 11.65
N SER A 58 -7.83 21.49 10.89
CA SER A 58 -6.95 20.90 9.87
C SER A 58 -5.83 20.04 10.46
N LEU A 59 -5.51 20.19 11.74
CA LEU A 59 -4.51 19.34 12.41
C LEU A 59 -4.93 17.87 12.40
N LYS A 60 -6.23 17.58 12.61
CA LYS A 60 -6.75 16.20 12.55
C LYS A 60 -6.60 15.62 11.15
N VAL A 61 -6.93 16.40 10.12
CA VAL A 61 -6.75 16.02 8.71
C VAL A 61 -5.27 15.73 8.44
N LYS A 62 -4.38 16.64 8.83
CA LYS A 62 -2.94 16.47 8.63
C LYS A 62 -2.43 15.17 9.28
N THR A 63 -2.85 14.89 10.51
CA THR A 63 -2.42 13.67 11.22
C THR A 63 -2.91 12.40 10.53
N SER A 64 -4.17 12.34 10.08
CA SER A 64 -4.70 11.15 9.41
C SER A 64 -4.14 10.97 8.01
N VAL A 65 -3.94 12.04 7.23
CA VAL A 65 -3.25 11.99 5.94
C VAL A 65 -1.80 11.53 6.11
N GLN A 66 -1.10 12.02 7.14
CA GLN A 66 0.26 11.56 7.44
C GLN A 66 0.29 10.07 7.81
N ALA A 67 -0.72 9.57 8.54
CA ALA A 67 -0.83 8.14 8.84
C ALA A 67 -1.05 7.30 7.56
N ALA A 68 -1.89 7.76 6.63
CA ALA A 68 -2.07 7.10 5.33
C ALA A 68 -0.77 7.08 4.53
N LYS A 69 -0.05 8.21 4.47
CA LYS A 69 1.28 8.28 3.84
C LYS A 69 2.27 7.29 4.48
N SER A 70 2.35 7.25 5.81
CA SER A 70 3.22 6.31 6.52
C SER A 70 2.85 4.85 6.26
N ALA A 71 1.56 4.53 6.12
CA ALA A 71 1.11 3.20 5.75
C ALA A 71 1.53 2.83 4.32
N ALA A 72 1.41 3.76 3.37
CA ALA A 72 1.87 3.56 1.98
C ALA A 72 3.38 3.33 1.92
N GLN A 73 4.15 4.14 2.65
CA GLN A 73 5.60 3.98 2.77
C GLN A 73 6.00 2.63 3.34
N LYS A 74 5.32 2.19 4.40
CA LYS A 74 5.57 0.88 5.00
C LYS A 74 5.24 -0.25 4.02
N ALA A 75 4.07 -0.18 3.38
CA ALA A 75 3.65 -1.18 2.40
C ALA A 75 4.64 -1.27 1.23
N ARG A 76 5.11 -0.14 0.70
CA ARG A 76 6.17 -0.11 -0.33
C ARG A 76 7.50 -0.67 0.18
N GLN A 77 7.92 -0.29 1.39
CA GLN A 77 9.19 -0.77 1.96
C GLN A 77 9.18 -2.27 2.21
N ASN A 78 8.05 -2.82 2.67
CA ASN A 78 7.88 -4.25 2.87
C ASN A 78 7.80 -4.99 1.53
N LEU A 79 7.18 -4.38 0.51
CA LEU A 79 7.21 -4.91 -0.85
C LEU A 79 8.63 -4.93 -1.42
N ALA A 80 9.43 -3.90 -1.17
CA ALA A 80 10.83 -3.85 -1.59
C ALA A 80 11.76 -4.86 -0.88
N GLN A 81 11.30 -5.47 0.21
CA GLN A 81 12.01 -6.54 0.92
C GLN A 81 11.66 -7.93 0.39
N GLN A 82 10.75 -8.02 -0.60
CA GLN A 82 10.44 -9.29 -1.24
C GLN A 82 11.62 -9.70 -2.12
N ASP A 83 12.12 -10.91 -1.91
CA ASP A 83 13.28 -11.44 -2.64
C ASP A 83 12.87 -12.02 -4.00
N GLU A 84 11.65 -12.54 -4.10
CA GLU A 84 11.13 -13.21 -5.30
C GLU A 84 9.86 -12.51 -5.82
N PRO A 85 9.70 -12.37 -7.14
CA PRO A 85 8.44 -11.93 -7.73
C PRO A 85 7.28 -12.85 -7.36
N PHE A 86 6.08 -12.28 -7.28
CA PHE A 86 4.86 -13.04 -7.05
C PHE A 86 4.58 -14.01 -8.20
N ASN A 87 4.15 -15.21 -7.85
CA ASN A 87 3.52 -16.09 -8.84
C ASN A 87 2.11 -15.58 -9.21
N ASP A 88 1.48 -16.18 -10.22
CA ASP A 88 0.19 -15.71 -10.76
C ASP A 88 -0.93 -15.63 -9.69
N ASP A 89 -1.01 -16.60 -8.78
CA ASP A 89 -2.03 -16.63 -7.72
C ASP A 89 -1.76 -15.56 -6.64
N GLU A 90 -0.50 -15.32 -6.32
CA GLU A 90 -0.08 -14.26 -5.38
C GLU A 90 -0.31 -12.87 -5.99
N ALA A 91 0.04 -12.70 -7.25
CA ALA A 91 -0.17 -11.46 -7.98
C ALA A 91 -1.65 -11.12 -8.10
N GLU A 92 -2.52 -12.12 -8.31
CA GLU A 92 -3.97 -11.94 -8.32
C GLU A 92 -4.50 -11.50 -6.95
N GLN A 93 -4.03 -12.11 -5.86
CA GLN A 93 -4.40 -11.70 -4.50
C GLN A 93 -3.97 -10.26 -4.19
N TYR A 94 -2.74 -9.91 -4.56
CA TYR A 94 -2.22 -8.56 -4.41
C TYR A 94 -3.04 -7.55 -5.23
N TYR A 95 -3.36 -7.89 -6.48
CA TYR A 95 -4.18 -7.08 -7.36
C TYR A 95 -5.60 -6.85 -6.82
N GLN A 96 -6.23 -7.87 -6.24
CA GLN A 96 -7.56 -7.72 -5.61
C GLN A 96 -7.53 -6.74 -4.44
N ALA A 97 -6.49 -6.79 -3.61
CA ALA A 97 -6.30 -5.83 -2.52
C ALA A 97 -6.10 -4.40 -3.06
N TYR A 98 -5.30 -4.24 -4.12
CA TYR A 98 -5.12 -2.95 -4.79
C TYR A 98 -6.43 -2.44 -5.41
N GLN A 99 -7.21 -3.31 -6.06
CA GLN A 99 -8.50 -2.98 -6.66
C GLN A 99 -9.52 -2.50 -5.62
N ALA A 100 -9.48 -3.04 -4.40
CA ALA A 100 -10.32 -2.59 -3.29
C ALA A 100 -9.86 -1.23 -2.72
N MET A 101 -8.54 -1.01 -2.64
CA MET A 101 -7.97 0.27 -2.17
C MET A 101 -8.25 1.43 -3.14
N CYS A 102 -8.17 1.15 -4.44
CA CYS A 102 -8.24 2.17 -5.49
C CYS A 102 -9.40 3.16 -5.38
N PRO A 103 -10.67 2.72 -5.36
CA PRO A 103 -11.80 3.64 -5.28
C PRO A 103 -11.78 4.46 -3.98
N GLU A 104 -11.31 3.90 -2.86
CA GLU A 104 -11.20 4.62 -1.60
C GLU A 104 -10.18 5.76 -1.69
N LEU A 105 -9.03 5.52 -2.35
CA LEU A 105 -8.02 6.56 -2.53
C LEU A 105 -8.54 7.68 -3.45
N VAL A 106 -9.09 7.31 -4.62
CA VAL A 106 -9.63 8.27 -5.57
C VAL A 106 -10.70 9.14 -4.91
N ASP A 107 -11.65 8.53 -4.19
CA ASP A 107 -12.68 9.28 -3.49
C ASP A 107 -12.13 10.18 -2.40
N THR A 108 -11.14 9.71 -1.62
CA THR A 108 -10.52 10.50 -0.57
C THR A 108 -9.86 11.76 -1.13
N VAL A 109 -9.17 11.63 -2.27
CA VAL A 109 -8.54 12.77 -2.95
C VAL A 109 -9.59 13.74 -3.50
N LYS A 110 -10.73 13.23 -4.03
CA LYS A 110 -11.86 14.07 -4.44
C LYS A 110 -12.51 14.81 -3.28
N VAL A 111 -12.69 14.17 -2.12
CA VAL A 111 -13.18 14.87 -0.93
C VAL A 111 -12.20 15.97 -0.51
N ALA A 112 -10.89 15.72 -0.58
CA ALA A 112 -9.90 16.77 -0.32
C ALA A 112 -9.99 17.93 -1.32
N GLN A 113 -10.28 17.65 -2.59
CA GLN A 113 -10.50 18.64 -3.64
C GLN A 113 -11.73 19.51 -3.32
N ASP A 114 -12.85 18.90 -2.93
CA ASP A 114 -14.07 19.61 -2.52
C ASP A 114 -13.83 20.53 -1.29
N LYS A 115 -12.86 20.17 -0.45
CA LYS A 115 -12.46 20.95 0.73
C LYS A 115 -11.41 22.03 0.41
N ALA A 116 -10.91 22.12 -0.83
CA ALA A 116 -9.90 23.11 -1.22
C ALA A 116 -10.28 24.56 -0.87
N PRO A 117 -11.53 25.04 -1.04
CA PRO A 117 -11.92 26.39 -0.60
C PRO A 117 -11.72 26.62 0.90
N LEU A 118 -11.95 25.60 1.73
CA LEU A 118 -11.76 25.70 3.18
C LEU A 118 -10.28 25.79 3.55
N PHE A 119 -9.41 25.04 2.87
CA PHE A 119 -7.96 25.15 3.05
C PHE A 119 -7.44 26.51 2.58
N LYS A 120 -7.91 27.02 1.45
CA LYS A 120 -7.57 28.36 0.95
C LYS A 120 -7.97 29.44 1.95
N ASN A 121 -9.21 29.42 2.44
CA ASN A 121 -9.71 30.37 3.44
C ASN A 121 -8.95 30.29 4.77
N ALA A 122 -8.40 29.12 5.11
CA ALA A 122 -7.59 28.91 6.31
C ALA A 122 -6.10 29.30 6.12
N GLY A 123 -5.68 29.75 4.92
CA GLY A 123 -4.28 30.03 4.62
C GLY A 123 -3.40 28.78 4.51
N LEU A 124 -4.01 27.62 4.23
CA LEU A 124 -3.38 26.30 4.19
C LEU A 124 -3.24 25.71 2.79
N ALA A 125 -3.49 26.51 1.75
CA ALA A 125 -3.36 26.07 0.36
C ALA A 125 -1.94 25.52 0.07
N SER A 126 -0.88 26.29 0.32
CA SER A 126 0.48 25.83 0.01
C SER A 126 0.91 24.59 0.80
N PRO A 127 0.67 24.50 2.14
CA PRO A 127 0.93 23.26 2.88
C PRO A 127 0.11 22.05 2.40
N ALA A 128 -1.14 22.25 1.98
CA ALA A 128 -1.97 21.19 1.43
C ALA A 128 -1.40 20.69 0.09
N ARG A 129 -1.01 21.60 -0.81
CA ARG A 129 -0.34 21.27 -2.08
C ARG A 129 0.93 20.47 -1.89
N ALA A 130 1.82 20.92 -0.99
CA ALA A 130 3.04 20.18 -0.66
C ALA A 130 2.75 18.76 -0.12
N THR A 131 1.62 18.57 0.56
CA THR A 131 1.19 17.24 1.01
C THR A 131 0.71 16.39 -0.17
N ILE A 132 -0.08 16.95 -1.09
CA ILE A 132 -0.52 16.28 -2.32
C ILE A 132 0.67 15.88 -3.20
N ASP A 133 1.62 16.79 -3.43
CA ASP A 133 2.85 16.50 -4.19
C ASP A 133 3.59 15.32 -3.58
N SER A 134 3.76 15.33 -2.25
CA SER A 134 4.46 14.25 -1.57
C SER A 134 3.70 12.91 -1.57
N LEU A 135 2.38 12.91 -1.68
CA LEU A 135 1.58 11.69 -1.83
C LEU A 135 1.67 11.16 -3.27
N ARG A 136 1.70 12.04 -4.27
CA ARG A 136 1.93 11.68 -5.68
C ARG A 136 3.30 11.04 -5.85
N ASP A 137 4.35 11.63 -5.28
CA ASP A 137 5.70 11.04 -5.29
C ASP A 137 5.71 9.63 -4.67
N GLU A 138 4.98 9.43 -3.57
CA GLU A 138 4.88 8.11 -2.94
C GLU A 138 4.07 7.12 -3.80
N GLN A 139 3.01 7.58 -4.47
CA GLN A 139 2.24 6.74 -5.40
C GLN A 139 3.13 6.24 -6.55
N ASP A 140 3.92 7.13 -7.15
CA ASP A 140 4.82 6.76 -8.25
C ASP A 140 5.89 5.77 -7.77
N GLN A 141 6.53 6.02 -6.62
CA GLN A 141 7.48 5.09 -6.02
C GLN A 141 6.85 3.73 -5.68
N PHE A 142 5.60 3.72 -5.23
CA PHE A 142 4.86 2.50 -4.94
C PHE A 142 4.61 1.72 -6.23
N GLY A 143 4.19 2.41 -7.30
CA GLY A 143 3.97 1.82 -8.63
C GLY A 143 5.25 1.24 -9.24
N GLU A 144 6.38 1.94 -9.11
CA GLU A 144 7.70 1.46 -9.54
C GLU A 144 8.13 0.19 -8.79
N GLU A 145 7.88 0.15 -7.48
CA GLU A 145 8.21 -1.03 -6.68
C GLU A 145 7.30 -2.22 -7.01
N ALA A 146 5.99 -1.98 -7.12
CA ALA A 146 5.03 -3.03 -7.49
C ALA A 146 5.34 -3.66 -8.85
N GLN A 147 5.85 -2.90 -9.82
CA GLN A 147 6.22 -3.41 -11.13
C GLN A 147 7.37 -4.45 -11.08
N LYS A 148 8.21 -4.42 -10.04
CA LYS A 148 9.32 -5.39 -9.88
C LYS A 148 8.84 -6.75 -9.41
N HIS A 149 7.75 -6.79 -8.67
CA HIS A 149 7.25 -8.00 -8.00
C HIS A 149 5.99 -8.58 -8.65
N VAL A 150 5.21 -7.75 -9.33
CA VAL A 150 3.94 -8.15 -9.96
C VAL A 150 4.18 -8.47 -11.44
N PRO A 151 3.76 -9.65 -11.94
CA PRO A 151 3.77 -9.98 -13.36
C PRO A 151 3.17 -8.88 -14.23
N ALA A 152 3.78 -8.64 -15.39
CA ALA A 152 3.48 -7.48 -16.23
C ALA A 152 2.02 -7.44 -16.73
N ASP A 153 1.43 -8.60 -17.01
CA ASP A 153 0.02 -8.73 -17.41
C ASP A 153 -0.93 -8.37 -16.26
N VAL A 154 -0.61 -8.78 -15.03
CA VAL A 154 -1.37 -8.41 -13.83
C VAL A 154 -1.23 -6.92 -13.55
N TYR A 155 -0.01 -6.38 -13.60
CA TYR A 155 0.29 -4.96 -13.40
C TYR A 155 -0.45 -4.08 -14.42
N ALA A 156 -0.51 -4.49 -15.68
CA ALA A 156 -1.22 -3.75 -16.73
C ALA A 156 -2.71 -3.53 -16.41
N ARG A 157 -3.34 -4.44 -15.65
CA ARG A 157 -4.74 -4.28 -15.20
C ARG A 157 -4.90 -3.19 -14.14
N ALA A 158 -3.84 -2.88 -13.38
CA ALA A 158 -3.83 -1.85 -12.36
C ALA A 158 -3.61 -0.43 -12.94
N VAL A 159 -3.07 -0.32 -14.16
CA VAL A 159 -2.75 0.97 -14.83
C VAL A 159 -3.96 1.91 -14.90
N PRO A 160 -5.16 1.50 -15.35
CA PRO A 160 -6.32 2.41 -15.40
C PRO A 160 -6.67 3.02 -14.05
N CYS A 161 -6.54 2.24 -12.97
CA CYS A 161 -6.74 2.76 -11.61
C CYS A 161 -5.62 3.73 -11.21
N SER A 162 -4.35 3.39 -11.49
CA SER A 162 -3.22 4.29 -11.19
C SER A 162 -3.38 5.64 -11.88
N ASP A 163 -3.87 5.65 -13.12
CA ASP A 163 -4.11 6.88 -13.88
C ASP A 163 -5.27 7.69 -13.29
N GLN A 164 -6.32 7.04 -12.77
CA GLN A 164 -7.40 7.73 -12.04
C GLN A 164 -6.89 8.39 -10.76
N ILE A 165 -6.00 7.73 -10.02
CA ILE A 165 -5.40 8.30 -8.80
C ILE A 165 -4.52 9.51 -9.17
N ARG A 166 -3.69 9.41 -10.21
CA ARG A 166 -2.87 10.53 -10.70
C ARG A 166 -3.72 11.72 -11.09
N GLN A 167 -4.76 11.48 -11.89
CA GLN A 167 -5.69 12.54 -12.30
C GLN A 167 -6.35 13.20 -11.08
N ALA A 168 -6.76 12.42 -10.08
CA ALA A 168 -7.36 12.98 -8.87
C ALA A 168 -6.38 13.87 -8.10
N PHE A 169 -5.10 13.48 -8.01
CA PHE A 169 -4.07 14.33 -7.40
C PHE A 169 -3.86 15.64 -8.18
N ASP A 170 -3.79 15.58 -9.51
CA ASP A 170 -3.62 16.77 -10.36
C ASP A 170 -4.83 17.71 -10.26
N ASP A 171 -6.04 17.16 -10.24
CA ASP A 171 -7.28 17.93 -10.05
C ASP A 171 -7.31 18.60 -8.67
N ASN A 172 -6.79 17.94 -7.64
CA ASN A 172 -6.69 18.48 -6.28
C ASN A 172 -5.65 19.61 -6.19
N ASP A 173 -4.45 19.45 -6.77
CA ASP A 173 -3.44 20.51 -6.81
C ASP A 173 -3.95 21.75 -7.57
N ASN A 174 -4.67 21.54 -8.67
CA ASN A 174 -5.34 22.60 -9.41
C ASN A 174 -6.41 23.31 -8.56
N ALA A 175 -7.20 22.57 -7.79
CA ALA A 175 -8.21 23.15 -6.90
C ALA A 175 -7.60 23.95 -5.74
N LEU A 176 -6.39 23.62 -5.31
CA LEU A 176 -5.65 24.31 -4.25
C LEU A 176 -4.79 25.49 -4.75
N SER A 177 -4.52 25.58 -6.05
CA SER A 177 -3.79 26.68 -6.70
C SER A 177 -4.57 27.99 -6.70
#